data_AF-A0A0A9D897-F1
#
_entry.id   AF-A0A0A9D897-F1
#
_cell.length_a   1.000
_cell.length_b   1.000
_cell.length_c   1.000
_cell.angle_alpha   90.00
_cell.angle_beta   90.00
_cell.angle_gamma   90.00
#
_symmetry.space_group_name_H-M   'P 1'
#
loop_
_entity.id
_entity.type
_entity.pdbx_description
1 polymer ?
#
loop_
_entity_poly.entity_id
_entity_poly.type
_entity_poly.pdbx_seq_one_letter_code
_entity_poly.pdbx_strand_id
1 'polypeptide(L)'
;MDYGEWTEDSRGTYNKGDGVARSTVQVYPGAWVAVLVSLDNVGIWNVRSENLDSWYLGQEVYVRVVNPEDTGNKTEMAIPDNTLYCGQLHKYQKEQTPHHRMGASAAVASSSSVARRLVEAAMLVVGAVVFAS
;
A
#
# COMPACT_ATOMS: atom_id res chain seq x y z
N MET A 1 7.74 16.55 25.25
CA MET A 1 6.67 17.53 24.95
C MET A 1 6.75 18.59 26.01
N ASP A 2 6.54 19.84 25.64
CA ASP A 2 6.47 20.95 26.60
C ASP A 2 5.68 22.12 26.00
N TYR A 3 5.34 23.11 26.81
CA TYR A 3 4.73 24.36 26.38
C TYR A 3 5.79 25.40 25.99
N GLY A 4 5.36 26.41 25.22
CA GLY A 4 6.21 27.45 24.68
C GLY A 4 6.86 27.05 23.35
N GLU A 5 7.89 27.80 22.97
CA GLU A 5 8.66 27.51 21.76
C GLU A 5 9.73 26.45 22.04
N TRP A 6 9.87 25.52 21.11
CA TRP A 6 10.94 24.54 21.15
C TRP A 6 12.31 25.21 20.96
N THR A 7 13.32 24.77 21.72
CA THR A 7 14.72 25.20 21.62
C THR A 7 15.66 24.00 21.60
N GLU A 8 16.91 24.15 21.15
CA GLU A 8 17.89 23.05 21.16
C GLU A 8 18.14 22.47 22.57
N ASP A 9 18.10 23.30 23.60
CA ASP A 9 18.22 22.87 25.00
C ASP A 9 17.11 21.89 25.42
N SER A 10 15.95 21.95 24.76
CA SER A 10 14.82 21.04 24.99
C SER A 10 15.18 19.57 24.70
N ARG A 11 16.24 19.30 23.94
CA ARG A 11 16.71 17.92 23.63
C ARG A 11 17.22 17.17 24.86
N GLY A 12 17.59 17.91 25.91
CA GLY A 12 17.96 17.35 27.21
C GLY A 12 16.78 16.69 27.93
N THR A 13 15.54 17.10 27.62
CA THR A 13 14.33 16.63 28.32
C THR A 13 13.64 15.45 27.62
N TYR A 14 14.19 14.99 26.48
CA TYR A 14 13.58 13.92 25.71
C TYR A 14 13.65 12.60 26.47
N ASN A 15 12.54 11.86 26.46
CA ASN A 15 12.54 10.46 26.87
C ASN A 15 13.17 9.60 25.76
N LYS A 16 14.38 9.09 26.02
CA LYS A 16 15.15 8.25 25.08
C LYS A 16 15.17 6.76 25.46
N GLY A 17 14.63 6.41 26.64
CA GLY A 17 14.67 5.04 27.16
C GLY A 17 13.41 4.25 26.85
N ASP A 18 12.25 4.80 27.20
CA ASP A 18 10.94 4.15 27.12
C ASP A 18 9.89 5.03 26.42
N GLY A 19 10.32 5.76 25.37
CA GLY A 19 9.42 6.52 24.53
C GLY A 19 8.28 5.66 23.95
N VAL A 20 7.06 6.19 23.97
CA VAL A 20 5.88 5.44 23.51
C VAL A 20 5.79 5.46 21.98
N ALA A 21 5.81 4.29 21.35
CA ALA A 21 5.60 4.15 19.91
C ALA A 21 4.12 4.37 19.53
N ARG A 22 3.85 5.29 18.61
CA ARG A 22 2.50 5.65 18.11
C ARG A 22 2.57 6.13 16.67
N SER A 23 1.45 6.08 15.96
CA SER A 23 1.26 6.68 14.63
C SER A 23 0.63 8.08 14.67
N THR A 24 0.09 8.49 15.81
CA THR A 24 -0.56 9.78 16.02
C THR A 24 -0.23 10.31 17.41
N VAL A 25 0.03 11.61 17.51
CA VAL A 25 0.28 12.28 18.78
C VAL A 25 -0.46 13.61 18.82
N GLN A 26 -1.00 13.95 19.98
CA GLN A 26 -1.67 15.23 20.19
C GLN A 26 -0.63 16.30 20.51
N VAL A 27 -0.73 17.43 19.82
CA VAL A 27 0.03 18.64 20.14
C VAL A 27 -0.96 19.65 20.72
N TYR A 28 -0.72 20.07 21.96
CA TYR A 28 -1.58 21.05 22.63
C TYR A 28 -1.33 22.47 22.12
N PRO A 29 -2.30 23.39 22.22
CA PRO A 29 -2.11 24.78 21.84
C PRO A 29 -0.92 25.42 22.56
N GLY A 30 -0.03 26.06 21.80
CA GLY A 30 1.19 26.68 22.34
C GLY A 30 2.21 25.68 22.89
N ALA A 31 2.14 24.41 22.48
CA ALA A 31 3.07 23.37 22.89
C ALA A 31 3.77 22.73 21.68
N TRP A 32 4.80 21.95 21.98
CA TRP A 32 5.55 21.17 21.00
C TRP A 32 5.69 19.71 21.43
N VAL A 33 5.88 18.84 20.44
CA VAL A 33 6.18 17.43 20.62
C VAL A 33 7.38 17.07 19.74
N ALA A 34 8.30 16.29 20.29
CA ALA A 34 9.40 15.70 19.53
C ALA A 34 9.10 14.22 19.29
N VAL A 35 9.25 13.78 18.04
CA VAL A 35 9.07 12.39 17.63
C VAL A 35 10.37 11.92 16.98
N LEU A 36 10.86 10.76 17.41
CA LEU A 36 11.96 10.06 16.75
C LEU A 36 11.36 9.00 15.82
N VAL A 37 11.81 8.97 14.57
CA VAL A 37 11.33 8.03 13.56
C VAL A 37 12.51 7.42 12.82
N SER A 38 12.44 6.11 12.57
CA SER A 38 13.31 5.40 11.62
C SER A 38 12.69 5.46 10.24
N LEU A 39 13.45 5.87 9.23
CA LEU A 39 13.00 5.90 7.82
C LEU A 39 13.45 4.63 7.09
N ASP A 40 13.06 3.47 7.59
CA ASP A 40 13.43 2.15 7.07
C ASP A 40 12.43 1.57 6.06
N ASN A 41 11.31 2.26 5.84
CA ASN A 41 10.27 1.84 4.92
C ASN A 41 10.21 2.76 3.68
N VAL A 42 10.59 2.21 2.53
CA VAL A 42 10.67 2.91 1.24
C VAL A 42 9.27 3.23 0.72
N GLY A 43 9.08 4.43 0.19
CA GLY A 43 7.83 4.86 -0.40
C GLY A 43 7.54 6.32 -0.12
N ILE A 44 6.26 6.69 -0.28
CA ILE A 44 5.75 8.03 0.02
C ILE A 44 4.83 7.97 1.22
N TRP A 45 5.17 8.72 2.26
CA TRP A 45 4.46 8.77 3.53
C TRP A 45 3.80 10.14 3.71
N ASN A 46 2.55 10.14 4.18
CA ASN A 46 1.82 11.37 4.50
C ASN A 46 1.86 11.58 6.03
N VAL A 47 2.34 12.73 6.45
CA VAL A 47 2.25 13.20 7.84
C VAL A 47 1.29 14.37 7.83
N ARG A 48 0.19 14.24 8.58
CA ARG A 48 -0.91 15.20 8.51
C ARG A 48 -1.55 15.44 9.87
N SER A 49 -2.35 16.50 9.93
CA SER A 49 -3.35 16.65 10.99
C SER A 49 -4.46 15.61 10.81
N GLU A 50 -4.85 14.94 11.88
CA GLU A 50 -6.04 14.06 11.89
C GLU A 50 -7.34 14.86 12.10
N ASN A 51 -7.25 16.19 12.29
CA ASN A 51 -8.42 17.06 12.20
C ASN A 51 -8.80 17.24 10.72
N LEU A 52 -10.03 16.87 10.37
CA LEU A 52 -10.53 16.88 8.99
C LEU A 52 -10.46 18.28 8.35
N ASP A 53 -10.82 19.33 9.09
CA ASP A 53 -10.84 20.70 8.57
C ASP A 53 -9.42 21.19 8.30
N SER A 54 -8.50 20.94 9.24
CA SER A 54 -7.07 21.26 9.07
C SER A 54 -6.45 20.49 7.90
N TRP A 55 -6.78 19.21 7.77
CA TRP A 55 -6.30 18.39 6.65
C TRP A 55 -6.83 18.90 5.32
N TYR A 56 -8.14 19.20 5.24
CA TYR A 56 -8.75 19.78 4.05
C TYR A 56 -8.13 21.12 3.65
N LEU A 57 -7.71 21.92 4.62
CA LEU A 57 -6.99 23.18 4.40
C LEU A 57 -5.49 22.98 4.08
N GLY A 58 -5.01 21.74 3.99
CA GLY A 58 -3.66 21.41 3.54
C GLY A 58 -2.61 21.32 4.65
N GLN A 59 -3.01 21.12 5.92
CA GLN A 59 -2.06 20.88 7.00
C GLN A 59 -1.49 19.46 6.94
N GLU A 60 -0.64 19.22 5.95
CA GLU A 60 0.03 17.95 5.70
C GLU A 60 1.40 18.15 5.03
N VAL A 61 2.26 17.14 5.14
CA VAL A 61 3.54 17.06 4.46
C VAL A 61 3.76 15.63 3.97
N TYR A 62 4.28 15.50 2.76
CA TYR A 62 4.66 14.21 2.20
C TYR A 62 6.17 13.99 2.31
N VAL A 63 6.56 12.82 2.80
CA VAL A 63 7.96 12.39 2.95
C VAL A 63 8.21 11.26 1.98
N ARG A 64 9.19 11.41 1.08
CA ARG A 64 9.63 10.34 0.19
C ARG A 64 10.89 9.69 0.76
N VAL A 65 10.77 8.43 1.13
CA VAL A 65 11.90 7.59 1.57
C VAL A 65 12.39 6.80 0.36
N VAL A 66 13.67 6.92 0.05
CA VAL A 66 14.31 6.23 -1.08
C VAL A 66 15.39 5.30 -0.55
N ASN A 67 15.57 4.15 -1.21
CA ASN A 67 16.72 3.31 -0.99
C ASN A 67 17.80 3.61 -2.03
N PRO A 68 18.92 4.27 -1.68
CA PRO A 68 19.96 4.64 -2.63
C PRO A 68 20.74 3.43 -3.16
N GLU A 69 20.77 2.32 -2.42
CA GLU A 69 21.51 1.10 -2.80
C GLU A 69 20.70 0.21 -3.77
N ASP A 70 19.42 0.51 -3.95
CA ASP A 70 18.54 -0.26 -4.82
C ASP A 70 18.54 0.33 -6.24
N THR A 71 19.43 -0.22 -7.08
CA THR A 71 19.55 0.18 -8.49
C THR A 71 18.34 -0.25 -9.35
N GLY A 72 17.40 -1.02 -8.80
CA GLY A 72 16.32 -1.65 -9.54
C GLY A 72 14.90 -1.37 -9.04
N ASN A 73 14.71 -0.41 -8.12
CA ASN A 73 13.41 -0.14 -7.46
C ASN A 73 12.71 -1.42 -6.96
N LYS A 74 13.47 -2.36 -6.42
CA LYS A 74 12.98 -3.66 -5.91
C LYS A 74 12.40 -3.58 -4.50
N THR A 75 12.71 -2.51 -3.78
CA THR A 75 12.31 -2.31 -2.37
C THR A 75 10.94 -1.67 -2.23
N GLU A 76 10.53 -0.80 -3.16
CA GLU A 76 9.15 -0.34 -3.25
C GLU A 76 8.32 -1.40 -3.97
N MET A 77 7.11 -1.67 -3.47
CA MET A 77 6.21 -2.62 -4.13
C MET A 77 5.85 -2.10 -5.53
N ALA A 78 5.75 -3.02 -6.49
CA ALA A 78 5.30 -2.68 -7.84
C ALA A 78 3.90 -2.06 -7.79
N ILE A 79 3.67 -1.07 -8.66
CA ILE A 79 2.38 -0.40 -8.80
C ILE A 79 1.30 -1.46 -9.16
N PRO A 80 0.19 -1.55 -8.41
CA PRO A 80 -0.88 -2.50 -8.71
C PRO A 80 -1.49 -2.32 -10.10
N ASP A 81 -1.96 -3.40 -10.72
CA ASP A 81 -2.53 -3.40 -12.08
C ASP A 81 -3.76 -2.51 -12.26
N ASN A 82 -4.51 -2.28 -11.17
CA ASN A 82 -5.71 -1.46 -11.10
C ASN A 82 -5.43 -0.02 -10.63
N THR A 83 -4.17 0.41 -10.65
CA THR A 83 -3.82 1.79 -10.29
C THR A 83 -4.47 2.80 -11.22
N LEU A 84 -5.01 3.86 -10.64
CA LEU A 84 -5.55 4.99 -11.38
C LEU A 84 -4.43 5.99 -11.68
N TYR A 85 -4.27 6.33 -12.95
CA TYR A 85 -3.35 7.32 -13.45
C TYR A 85 -4.08 8.60 -13.84
N CYS A 86 -3.72 9.71 -13.20
CA CYS A 86 -4.33 11.01 -13.40
C CYS A 86 -3.30 12.08 -13.79
N GLY A 87 -3.76 13.28 -14.15
CA GLY A 87 -2.90 14.41 -14.50
C GLY A 87 -1.92 14.09 -15.62
N GLN A 88 -0.63 14.34 -15.40
CA GLN A 88 0.43 14.09 -16.39
C GLN A 88 0.58 12.61 -16.77
N LEU A 89 0.10 11.70 -15.93
CA LEU A 89 0.16 10.26 -16.17
C LEU A 89 -1.09 9.70 -16.86
N HIS A 90 -2.07 10.54 -17.23
CA HIS A 90 -3.34 10.11 -17.82
C HIS A 90 -3.18 9.17 -19.03
N LYS A 91 -2.11 9.31 -19.82
CA LYS A 91 -1.79 8.42 -20.95
C LYS A 91 -1.60 6.94 -20.58
N TYR A 92 -1.34 6.63 -19.30
CA TYR A 92 -1.20 5.27 -18.78
C TYR A 92 -2.50 4.72 -18.20
N GLN A 93 -3.58 5.52 -18.17
CA GLN A 93 -4.86 5.10 -17.62
C GLN A 93 -5.50 4.02 -18.51
N LYS A 94 -5.69 2.83 -17.94
CA LYS A 94 -6.49 1.76 -18.55
C LYS A 94 -7.98 2.12 -18.45
N GLU A 95 -8.80 1.68 -19.41
CA GLU A 95 -10.26 1.87 -19.35
C GLU A 95 -10.81 1.31 -18.02
N GLN A 96 -11.58 2.13 -17.31
CA GLN A 96 -12.15 1.75 -16.02
C GLN A 96 -13.62 1.39 -16.21
N THR A 97 -14.02 0.21 -15.74
CA THR A 97 -15.44 -0.15 -15.62
C THR A 97 -15.98 0.44 -14.32
N PRO A 98 -16.92 1.41 -14.36
CA PRO A 98 -17.49 1.97 -13.14
C PRO A 98 -18.19 0.89 -12.30
N HIS A 99 -18.13 0.98 -10.97
CA HIS A 99 -18.72 -0.01 -10.07
C HIS A 99 -20.21 -0.28 -10.32
N HIS A 100 -20.98 0.73 -10.75
CA HIS A 100 -22.41 0.56 -11.09
C HIS A 100 -22.66 -0.19 -12.42
N ARG A 101 -21.61 -0.40 -13.24
CA ARG A 101 -21.63 -1.19 -14.48
C ARG A 101 -20.95 -2.54 -14.33
N MET A 102 -20.38 -2.82 -13.16
CA MET A 102 -19.80 -4.12 -12.86
C MET A 102 -20.97 -5.12 -12.74
N GLY A 103 -21.26 -5.86 -13.82
CA GLY A 103 -22.15 -7.00 -13.74
C GLY A 103 -21.69 -7.95 -12.62
N ALA A 104 -22.64 -8.55 -11.91
CA ALA A 104 -22.39 -9.47 -10.80
C ALA A 104 -21.19 -10.37 -11.10
N SER A 105 -20.25 -10.41 -10.13
CA SER A 105 -18.97 -11.10 -10.15
C SER A 105 -18.82 -12.13 -11.27
N ALA A 106 -17.81 -11.96 -12.11
CA ALA A 106 -17.33 -13.03 -12.98
C ALA A 106 -17.08 -14.26 -12.09
N ALA A 107 -18.01 -15.20 -12.12
CA ALA A 107 -17.75 -16.55 -11.66
C ALA A 107 -16.47 -16.98 -12.36
N VAL A 108 -15.48 -17.39 -11.58
CA VAL A 108 -14.21 -17.98 -12.02
C VAL A 108 -14.42 -18.62 -13.38
N ALA A 109 -13.76 -18.09 -14.42
CA ALA A 109 -13.82 -18.65 -15.75
C ALA A 109 -13.49 -20.13 -15.62
N SER A 110 -14.52 -20.97 -15.75
CA SER A 110 -14.36 -22.42 -15.70
C SER A 110 -13.45 -22.76 -16.86
N SER A 111 -12.24 -23.19 -16.52
CA SER A 111 -11.23 -23.67 -17.46
C SER A 111 -11.89 -24.49 -18.56
N SER A 112 -11.61 -24.11 -19.80
CA SER A 112 -12.21 -24.64 -21.03
C SER A 112 -12.49 -26.15 -20.94
N SER A 113 -13.76 -26.52 -21.13
CA SER A 113 -14.28 -27.88 -21.06
C SER A 113 -13.59 -28.89 -21.98
N VAL A 114 -12.85 -28.42 -23.00
CA VAL A 114 -12.14 -29.26 -23.98
C VAL A 114 -10.95 -29.99 -23.35
N ALA A 115 -10.10 -29.30 -22.58
CA ALA A 115 -8.93 -29.94 -21.96
C ALA A 115 -9.34 -31.01 -20.94
N ARG A 116 -10.42 -30.75 -20.19
CA ARG A 116 -10.96 -31.68 -19.19
C ARG A 116 -11.58 -32.92 -19.85
N ARG A 117 -12.30 -32.75 -20.97
CA ARG A 117 -12.84 -33.87 -21.76
C ARG A 117 -11.76 -34.72 -22.43
N LEU A 118 -10.66 -34.11 -22.89
CA LEU A 118 -9.53 -34.86 -23.46
C LEU A 118 -8.81 -35.69 -22.41
N VAL A 119 -8.64 -35.16 -21.19
CA VAL A 119 -8.05 -35.92 -20.08
C VAL A 119 -8.94 -37.09 -19.65
N GLU A 120 -10.26 -36.89 -19.53
CA GLU A 120 -11.18 -38.00 -19.22
C GLU A 120 -11.21 -39.08 -20.32
N ALA A 121 -11.22 -38.67 -21.59
CA ALA A 121 -11.16 -39.61 -22.71
C ALA A 121 -9.84 -40.40 -22.72
N ALA A 122 -8.72 -39.74 -22.47
CA ALA A 122 -7.42 -40.41 -22.38
C ALA A 122 -7.37 -41.41 -21.20
N MET A 123 -7.92 -41.04 -20.05
CA MET A 123 -7.95 -41.92 -18.86
C MET A 123 -8.86 -43.15 -19.08
N LEU A 124 -9.98 -43.01 -19.79
CA LEU A 124 -10.84 -44.14 -20.16
C LEU A 124 -10.16 -45.09 -21.15
N VAL A 125 -9.43 -44.57 -22.13
CA VAL A 125 -8.68 -45.40 -23.10
C VAL A 125 -7.54 -46.14 -22.40
N VAL A 126 -6.77 -45.47 -21.54
CA VAL A 126 -5.70 -46.13 -20.77
C VAL A 126 -6.26 -47.20 -19.84
N GLY A 127 -7.37 -46.93 -19.15
CA GLY A 127 -8.06 -47.93 -18.32
C GLY A 127 -8.50 -49.15 -19.13
N ALA A 128 -9.14 -48.95 -20.29
CA ALA A 128 -9.59 -50.05 -21.14
C ALA A 128 -8.42 -50.92 -21.65
N VAL A 129 -7.25 -50.33 -21.93
CA VAL A 129 -6.06 -51.07 -22.37
C VAL A 129 -5.41 -51.85 -21.22
N VAL A 130 -5.38 -51.29 -20.00
CA VAL A 130 -4.80 -51.94 -18.83
C VAL A 130 -5.65 -53.13 -18.35
N PHE A 131 -6.98 -53.07 -18.46
CA PHE A 131 -7.87 -54.17 -18.08
C PHE A 131 -8.12 -55.20 -19.20
N ALA A 132 -7.58 -54.98 -20.40
CA ALA A 132 -7.65 -55.91 -21.53
C ALA A 132 -6.33 -56.66 -21.79
N SER A 133 -5.36 -56.58 -20.87
CA SER A 133 -4.07 -57.30 -20.91
C SER A 133 -3.99 -58.38 -19.84
#